data_AF-A0A1K0J2P8-F1
#
_entry.id   AF-A0A1K0J2P8-F1
#
_cell.length_a   1.000
_cell.length_b   1.000
_cell.length_c   1.000
_cell.angle_alpha   90.00
_cell.angle_beta   90.00
_cell.angle_gamma   90.00
#
_symmetry.space_group_name_H-M   'P 1'
#
loop_
_entity.id
_entity.type
_entity.pdbx_description
1 polymer ?
#
loop_
_entity_poly.entity_id
_entity_poly.type
_entity_poly.pdbx_seq_one_letter_code
_entity_poly.pdbx_strand_id
1 'polypeptide(L)'
;MAATQAPQSASPAGRPAGRRRWGTAQGGIPSLTLPTNGLFTYRTAPDAAYLIATDARFTQYKSFISSDYMLGELGLDPQKIQKRLGDGFYEAKLIRDQVTALTGRTLLARYTDQLEEYKALMTNGAAYAKSFSLTPGIGLSEQQMAQLTTDMVWLVSQDVTLADGSRQSVLVPKLYLAQANTVDLNASGALVLGNTVAVNATGTVQNSGRIVGDVATQVLGHDIVNRGAIGSLGDGSTVVQAAQDVRNLGGRIAGKDVLVAAGRDVVNETQTITQVRTLANGYSAGATGIGAVANISATGTTAVLAGRDINQRGGAIDAGESALLAAGRDLNLGTVALGTTQDAASRGGQSYSHDQTTTHVGSTVQAGKNVVAVAGRDATVTGSSLQAGNNASLVAGRWPRHHRHGRDRHAYAQRRLAGWQGRAIHAVFLRRNRSRQSGPRRQQRHAGGRPGAAGNCGAAGQRPGRVAGCRSKCRGRQPGGAGFLGEYRQGWQRWRHRIVDCSW
;
A
#
# COMPACT_ATOMS: atom_id res chain seq x y z
N MET A 1 -32.38 37.79 -16.33
CA MET A 1 -31.08 37.50 -16.95
C MET A 1 -30.54 36.23 -16.32
N ALA A 2 -30.76 35.09 -16.96
CA ALA A 2 -30.33 33.78 -16.48
C ALA A 2 -28.97 33.45 -17.09
N ALA A 3 -27.93 33.36 -16.26
CA ALA A 3 -26.61 32.91 -16.68
C ALA A 3 -26.54 31.39 -16.47
N THR A 4 -26.65 30.66 -17.57
CA THR A 4 -26.37 29.23 -17.67
C THR A 4 -24.87 29.01 -17.45
N GLN A 5 -24.46 28.52 -16.27
CA GLN A 5 -23.10 27.99 -16.08
C GLN A 5 -23.15 26.46 -16.09
N ALA A 6 -22.46 25.89 -17.07
CA ALA A 6 -22.23 24.45 -17.19
C ALA A 6 -21.47 23.91 -15.96
N PRO A 7 -21.76 22.69 -15.49
CA PRO A 7 -20.99 22.09 -14.40
C PRO A 7 -19.57 21.78 -14.89
N GLN A 8 -18.60 22.53 -14.38
CA GLN A 8 -17.19 22.20 -14.53
C GLN A 8 -16.94 20.87 -13.80
N SER A 9 -16.68 19.83 -14.58
CA SER A 9 -16.18 18.55 -14.14
C SER A 9 -14.78 18.75 -13.54
N ALA A 10 -14.73 19.03 -12.24
CA ALA A 10 -13.50 18.95 -11.46
C ALA A 10 -13.10 17.47 -11.35
N SER A 11 -12.36 17.00 -12.34
CA SER A 11 -11.54 15.79 -12.20
C SER A 11 -10.53 16.07 -11.09
N PRO A 12 -10.50 15.34 -9.96
CA PRO A 12 -9.33 15.34 -9.11
C PRO A 12 -8.29 14.54 -9.88
N ALA A 13 -7.53 15.22 -10.73
CA ALA A 13 -6.29 14.69 -11.25
C ALA A 13 -5.42 14.34 -10.04
N GLY A 14 -5.42 13.06 -9.68
CA GLY A 14 -4.42 12.49 -8.79
C GLY A 14 -3.09 12.81 -9.45
N ARG A 15 -2.38 13.81 -8.92
CA ARG A 15 -1.00 14.04 -9.30
C ARG A 15 -0.27 12.72 -9.03
N PRO A 16 0.35 12.08 -10.03
CA PRO A 16 1.25 10.98 -9.73
C PRO A 16 2.29 11.53 -8.75
N ALA A 17 2.52 10.82 -7.65
CA ALA A 17 3.46 11.24 -6.62
C ALA A 17 4.79 11.62 -7.29
N GLY A 18 5.09 12.92 -7.31
CA GLY A 18 6.17 13.50 -8.09
C GLY A 18 7.52 13.34 -7.40
N ARG A 19 8.57 13.27 -8.23
CA ARG A 19 10.00 13.23 -7.85
C ARG A 19 10.31 14.22 -6.72
N ARG A 20 11.05 13.79 -5.71
CA ARG A 20 11.27 14.52 -4.46
C ARG A 20 12.66 15.16 -4.40
N ARG A 21 12.72 16.34 -3.79
CA ARG A 21 13.93 17.14 -3.56
C ARG A 21 13.72 18.00 -2.33
N TRP A 22 14.80 18.40 -1.68
CA TRP A 22 14.72 19.35 -0.57
C TRP A 22 14.79 20.79 -1.13
N GLY A 23 13.71 21.59 -0.99
CA GLY A 23 13.66 22.97 -1.49
C GLY A 23 13.36 23.13 -2.99
N THR A 24 13.64 24.31 -3.57
CA THR A 24 13.40 24.60 -5.00
C THR A 24 14.42 23.87 -5.90
N ALA A 25 14.14 23.71 -7.20
CA ALA A 25 15.01 22.91 -8.07
C ALA A 25 16.40 23.55 -8.26
N GLN A 26 16.41 24.88 -8.39
CA GLN A 26 17.60 25.71 -8.63
C GLN A 26 18.21 26.32 -7.36
N GLY A 27 17.48 26.41 -6.25
CA GLY A 27 17.96 27.02 -5.00
C GLY A 27 18.74 26.04 -4.11
N GLY A 28 19.47 26.57 -3.12
CA GLY A 28 20.19 25.79 -2.11
C GLY A 28 19.28 24.99 -1.14
N ILE A 29 19.85 24.55 -0.01
CA ILE A 29 19.10 23.90 1.08
C ILE A 29 18.34 24.99 1.88
N PRO A 30 17.00 24.96 1.91
CA PRO A 30 16.20 25.92 2.69
C PRO A 30 16.46 25.75 4.19
N SER A 31 16.60 26.89 4.88
CA SER A 31 16.88 26.98 6.32
C SER A 31 18.18 26.30 6.78
N LEU A 32 19.19 26.22 5.90
CA LEU A 32 20.53 25.77 6.27
C LEU A 32 21.09 26.67 7.39
N THR A 33 21.26 26.09 8.58
CA THR A 33 21.83 26.77 9.74
C THR A 33 23.22 26.22 9.97
N LEU A 34 24.23 27.10 10.04
CA LEU A 34 25.60 26.68 10.29
C LEU A 34 25.78 26.19 11.74
N PRO A 35 26.60 25.15 11.99
CA PRO A 35 26.74 24.57 13.31
C PRO A 35 27.47 25.51 14.29
N THR A 36 26.93 25.66 15.50
CA THR A 36 27.54 26.49 16.57
C THR A 36 28.12 25.67 17.73
N ASN A 37 28.24 24.35 17.56
CA ASN A 37 28.73 23.46 18.61
C ASN A 37 30.26 23.22 18.51
N GLY A 38 30.86 22.66 19.56
CA GLY A 38 32.30 22.41 19.63
C GLY A 38 32.83 21.28 18.73
N LEU A 39 31.97 20.59 17.97
CA LEU A 39 32.39 19.54 17.02
C LEU A 39 32.87 20.14 15.68
N PHE A 40 32.42 21.35 15.35
CA PHE A 40 32.68 22.00 14.07
C PHE A 40 33.40 23.34 14.25
N THR A 41 34.35 23.61 13.37
CA THR A 41 35.12 24.86 13.36
C THR A 41 35.04 25.53 11.98
N TYR A 42 34.97 26.86 11.98
CA TYR A 42 34.94 27.64 10.75
C TYR A 42 36.35 27.92 10.24
N ARG A 43 36.62 27.58 8.97
CA ARG A 43 37.82 27.98 8.25
C ARG A 43 37.48 29.12 7.33
N THR A 44 37.70 30.35 7.79
CA THR A 44 37.30 31.56 7.06
C THR A 44 38.31 32.00 5.99
N ALA A 45 39.52 31.43 5.99
CA ALA A 45 40.56 31.75 5.02
C ALA A 45 40.09 31.55 3.56
N PRO A 46 40.46 32.44 2.61
CA PRO A 46 39.99 32.39 1.22
C PRO A 46 40.47 31.15 0.45
N ASP A 47 41.66 30.65 0.77
CA ASP A 47 42.32 29.47 0.19
C ASP A 47 41.92 28.15 0.87
N ALA A 48 41.10 28.21 1.92
CA ALA A 48 40.61 27.01 2.56
C ALA A 48 39.67 26.23 1.62
N ALA A 49 39.96 24.94 1.42
CA ALA A 49 39.16 24.06 0.56
C ALA A 49 37.68 23.94 0.97
N TYR A 50 37.38 24.12 2.26
CA TYR A 50 36.03 24.05 2.81
C TYR A 50 35.84 25.04 3.97
N LEU A 51 34.59 25.48 4.19
CA LEU A 51 34.23 26.42 5.24
C LEU A 51 34.09 25.76 6.61
N ILE A 52 33.51 24.56 6.70
CA ILE A 52 33.27 23.85 7.96
C ILE A 52 34.22 22.66 8.09
N ALA A 53 35.03 22.64 9.14
CA ALA A 53 35.93 21.54 9.47
C ALA A 53 35.43 20.81 10.72
N THR A 54 35.37 19.48 10.67
CA THR A 54 35.11 18.64 11.84
C THR A 54 36.38 18.52 12.69
N ASP A 55 36.22 18.51 14.02
CA ASP A 55 37.34 18.29 14.95
C ASP A 55 38.11 17.01 14.59
N ALA A 56 39.43 17.14 14.45
CA ALA A 56 40.30 16.08 13.97
C ALA A 56 40.20 14.78 14.79
N ARG A 57 39.86 14.87 16.08
CA ARG A 57 39.67 13.70 16.95
C ARG A 57 38.52 12.80 16.50
N PHE A 58 37.60 13.29 15.66
CA PHE A 58 36.48 12.52 15.12
C PHE A 58 36.69 12.06 13.68
N THR A 59 37.70 12.61 12.99
CA THR A 59 38.00 12.28 11.59
C THR A 59 39.25 11.42 11.41
N GLN A 60 40.09 11.27 12.45
CA GLN A 60 41.31 10.45 12.42
C GLN A 60 41.07 8.94 12.22
N TYR A 61 39.89 8.43 12.58
CA TYR A 61 39.63 6.97 12.60
C TYR A 61 39.13 6.38 11.28
N LYS A 62 38.74 7.21 10.30
CA LYS A 62 38.23 6.75 9.00
C LYS A 62 38.45 7.84 7.94
N SER A 63 38.84 7.45 6.73
CA SER A 63 38.90 8.38 5.60
C SER A 63 37.48 8.69 5.13
N PHE A 64 37.07 9.95 5.21
CA PHE A 64 35.77 10.42 4.73
C PHE A 64 35.87 10.84 3.27
N ILE A 65 34.95 10.34 2.44
CA ILE A 65 34.79 10.82 1.06
C ILE A 65 34.02 12.13 1.12
N SER A 66 34.52 13.12 0.40
CA SER A 66 33.95 14.46 0.28
C SER A 66 33.42 14.71 -1.13
N SER A 67 32.77 15.85 -1.33
CA SER A 67 32.36 16.29 -2.67
C SER A 67 33.54 16.49 -3.65
N ASP A 68 34.80 16.46 -3.19
CA ASP A 68 35.98 16.45 -4.06
C ASP A 68 36.02 15.22 -4.96
N TYR A 69 35.45 14.10 -4.49
CA TYR A 69 35.29 12.90 -5.32
C TYR A 69 34.46 13.18 -6.57
N MET A 70 33.31 13.86 -6.42
CA MET A 70 32.46 14.22 -7.55
C MET A 70 33.13 15.22 -8.50
N LEU A 71 33.87 16.20 -7.96
CA LEU A 71 34.60 17.18 -8.77
C LEU A 71 35.75 16.51 -9.56
N GLY A 72 36.48 15.59 -8.93
CA GLY A 72 37.51 14.80 -9.60
C GLY A 72 36.94 13.93 -10.73
N GLU A 73 35.78 13.30 -10.51
CA GLU A 73 35.07 12.55 -11.56
C GLU A 73 34.67 13.44 -12.76
N LEU A 74 34.44 14.74 -12.54
CA LEU A 74 34.14 15.73 -13.58
C LEU A 74 35.40 16.33 -14.23
N GLY A 75 36.60 15.94 -13.80
CA GLY A 75 37.87 16.52 -14.28
C GLY A 75 38.09 17.96 -13.81
N LEU A 76 37.45 18.35 -12.71
CA LEU A 76 37.46 19.70 -12.18
C LEU A 76 38.39 19.82 -10.98
N ASP A 77 39.17 20.90 -10.94
CA ASP A 77 40.06 21.21 -9.82
C ASP A 77 39.26 21.90 -8.68
N PRO A 78 39.13 21.26 -7.50
CA PRO A 78 38.38 21.82 -6.37
C PRO A 78 38.91 23.18 -5.90
N GLN A 79 40.20 23.47 -6.09
CA GLN A 79 40.82 24.75 -5.69
C GLN A 79 40.46 25.91 -6.61
N LYS A 80 39.95 25.64 -7.83
CA LYS A 80 39.71 26.66 -8.87
C LYS A 80 38.24 26.99 -9.12
N ILE A 81 37.30 26.27 -8.50
CA ILE A 81 35.87 26.50 -8.71
C ILE A 81 35.32 27.45 -7.65
N GLN A 82 35.03 26.90 -6.47
CA GLN A 82 34.36 27.60 -5.40
C GLN A 82 34.52 26.80 -4.11
N LYS A 83 34.67 27.53 -3.00
CA LYS A 83 34.81 26.96 -1.67
C LYS A 83 33.63 26.06 -1.32
N ARG A 84 33.90 24.89 -0.73
CA ARG A 84 32.87 23.93 -0.33
C ARG A 84 32.31 24.22 1.06
N LEU A 85 31.08 23.75 1.32
CA LEU A 85 30.43 23.97 2.60
C LEU A 85 31.17 23.32 3.76
N GLY A 86 31.62 22.07 3.63
CA GLY A 86 32.27 21.38 4.74
C GLY A 86 33.23 20.28 4.31
N ASP A 87 33.89 19.65 5.27
CA ASP A 87 34.65 18.43 5.03
C ASP A 87 33.74 17.23 4.73
N GLY A 88 34.34 16.09 4.38
CA GLY A 88 33.58 14.89 4.02
C GLY A 88 32.67 14.38 5.14
N PHE A 89 33.03 14.57 6.41
CA PHE A 89 32.19 14.18 7.54
C PHE A 89 30.93 15.06 7.64
N TYR A 90 31.11 16.39 7.59
CA TYR A 90 30.00 17.33 7.66
C TYR A 90 29.04 17.18 6.46
N GLU A 91 29.59 17.05 5.25
CA GLU A 91 28.79 16.84 4.04
C GLU A 91 28.02 15.52 4.07
N ALA A 92 28.65 14.43 4.52
CA ALA A 92 27.96 13.14 4.67
C ALA A 92 26.82 13.21 5.69
N LYS A 93 27.00 13.94 6.80
CA LYS A 93 25.93 14.21 7.78
C LYS A 93 24.80 15.01 7.12
N LEU A 94 25.13 16.08 6.38
CA LEU A 94 24.14 16.91 5.70
C LEU A 94 23.30 16.11 4.70
N ILE A 95 23.91 15.18 3.96
CA ILE A 95 23.17 14.27 3.08
C ILE A 95 22.27 13.32 3.87
N ARG A 96 22.76 12.73 4.96
CA ARG A 96 21.94 11.87 5.83
C ARG A 96 20.73 12.63 6.40
N ASP A 97 20.92 13.87 6.82
CA ASP A 97 19.82 14.72 7.29
C ASP A 97 18.82 14.96 6.15
N GLN A 98 19.31 15.19 4.92
CA GLN A 98 18.50 15.30 3.71
C GLN A 98 17.68 14.04 3.40
N VAL A 99 18.30 12.85 3.46
CA VAL A 99 17.61 11.57 3.32
C VAL A 99 16.54 11.44 4.40
N THR A 100 16.86 11.83 5.64
CA THR A 100 15.94 11.71 6.78
C THR A 100 14.71 12.57 6.61
N ALA A 101 14.81 13.84 6.21
CA ALA A 101 13.58 14.63 6.06
C ALA A 101 12.84 14.37 4.74
N LEU A 102 13.49 13.86 3.69
CA LEU A 102 12.81 13.50 2.44
C LEU A 102 12.15 12.12 2.48
N THR A 103 12.69 11.19 3.28
CA THR A 103 12.28 9.77 3.27
C THR A 103 11.93 9.22 4.65
N GLY A 104 12.20 9.94 5.73
CA GLY A 104 12.05 9.45 7.10
C GLY A 104 13.13 8.45 7.54
N ARG A 105 14.21 8.29 6.76
CA ARG A 105 15.24 7.25 6.97
C ARG A 105 16.63 7.85 7.12
N THR A 106 17.51 7.13 7.81
CA THR A 106 18.92 7.51 7.90
C THR A 106 19.71 7.20 6.63
N LEU A 107 19.25 6.24 5.83
CA LEU A 107 19.87 5.76 4.57
C LEU A 107 18.78 5.42 3.55
N LEU A 108 19.10 5.53 2.26
CA LEU A 108 18.22 5.05 1.19
C LEU A 108 18.16 3.51 1.20
N ALA A 109 17.00 2.96 0.85
CA ALA A 109 16.63 1.54 0.96
C ALA A 109 17.68 0.52 0.50
N ARG A 110 18.47 0.87 -0.51
CA ARG A 110 19.44 -0.03 -1.15
C ARG A 110 20.83 -0.01 -0.52
N TYR A 111 21.07 0.83 0.50
CA TYR A 111 22.38 0.98 1.12
C TYR A 111 22.35 0.58 2.60
N THR A 112 23.45 -0.01 3.05
CA THR A 112 23.68 -0.37 4.45
C THR A 112 24.81 0.43 5.09
N ASP A 113 25.59 1.17 4.29
CA ASP A 113 26.70 2.01 4.73
C ASP A 113 26.56 3.44 4.17
N GLN A 114 26.73 4.43 5.05
CA GLN A 114 26.56 5.86 4.70
C GLN A 114 27.61 6.36 3.72
N LEU A 115 28.83 5.83 3.78
CA LEU A 115 29.91 6.23 2.89
C LEU A 115 29.69 5.67 1.49
N GLU A 116 29.27 4.41 1.41
CA GLU A 116 28.88 3.77 0.14
C GLU A 116 27.69 4.48 -0.51
N GLU A 117 26.65 4.80 0.27
CA GLU A 117 25.51 5.59 -0.21
C GLU A 117 25.97 6.94 -0.78
N TYR A 118 26.72 7.71 0.01
CA TYR A 118 27.15 9.03 -0.41
C TYR A 118 28.04 8.99 -1.65
N LYS A 119 28.98 8.04 -1.72
CA LYS A 119 29.81 7.80 -2.90
C LYS A 119 28.95 7.47 -4.12
N ALA A 120 28.02 6.53 -4.01
CA ALA A 120 27.17 6.13 -5.12
C ALA A 120 26.27 7.27 -5.62
N LEU A 121 25.71 8.06 -4.70
CA LEU A 121 24.92 9.25 -5.05
C LEU A 121 25.76 10.31 -5.79
N MET A 122 27.02 10.50 -5.40
CA MET A 122 27.96 11.39 -6.11
C MET A 122 28.39 10.84 -7.47
N THR A 123 28.64 9.52 -7.59
CA THR A 123 28.93 8.87 -8.87
C THR A 123 27.77 9.04 -9.84
N ASN A 124 26.53 8.83 -9.38
CA ASN A 124 25.32 9.07 -10.18
C ASN A 124 25.21 10.55 -10.58
N GLY A 125 25.55 11.47 -9.67
CA GLY A 125 25.60 12.91 -9.90
C GLY A 125 26.56 13.30 -11.01
N ALA A 126 27.81 12.81 -10.94
CA ALA A 126 28.82 13.05 -11.96
C ALA A 126 28.44 12.45 -13.32
N ALA A 127 27.86 11.25 -13.35
CA ALA A 127 27.39 10.62 -14.58
C ALA A 127 26.26 11.43 -15.24
N TYR A 128 25.27 11.85 -14.46
CA TYR A 128 24.17 12.70 -14.94
C TYR A 128 24.68 14.06 -15.42
N ALA A 129 25.63 14.65 -14.72
CA ALA A 129 26.23 15.92 -15.12
C ALA A 129 27.00 15.83 -16.44
N LYS A 130 27.70 14.73 -16.69
CA LYS A 130 28.36 14.48 -17.99
C LYS A 130 27.35 14.33 -19.13
N SER A 131 26.22 13.66 -18.90
CA SER A 131 25.20 13.46 -19.94
C SER A 131 24.38 14.73 -20.25
N PHE A 132 24.22 15.62 -19.26
CA PHE A 132 23.43 16.85 -19.37
C PHE A 132 24.28 18.12 -19.42
N SER A 133 25.61 17.99 -19.52
CA SER A 133 26.59 19.09 -19.50
C SER A 133 26.34 20.09 -18.37
N LEU A 134 26.12 19.58 -17.15
CA LEU A 134 25.84 20.41 -15.99
C LEU A 134 27.12 21.01 -15.41
N THR A 135 27.03 22.27 -14.98
CA THR A 135 28.10 22.98 -14.27
C THR A 135 27.81 23.00 -12.77
N PRO A 136 28.75 22.57 -11.91
CA PRO A 136 28.60 22.70 -10.46
C PRO A 136 28.29 24.15 -10.05
N GLY A 137 27.44 24.31 -9.03
CA GLY A 137 26.97 25.62 -8.59
C GLY A 137 25.57 25.98 -9.08
N ILE A 138 25.10 25.35 -10.16
CA ILE A 138 23.74 25.55 -10.71
C ILE A 138 22.87 24.33 -10.39
N GLY A 139 21.76 24.52 -9.68
CA GLY A 139 20.79 23.44 -9.40
C GLY A 139 20.01 23.00 -10.65
N LEU A 140 19.46 21.79 -10.62
CA LEU A 140 18.70 21.22 -11.74
C LEU A 140 17.43 22.03 -12.07
N SER A 141 17.10 22.11 -13.35
CA SER A 141 15.80 22.61 -13.82
C SER A 141 14.69 21.60 -13.54
N GLU A 142 13.43 22.03 -13.61
CA GLU A 142 12.29 21.11 -13.47
C GLU A 142 12.25 20.04 -14.57
N GLN A 143 12.65 20.41 -15.80
CA GLN A 143 12.74 19.47 -16.92
C GLN A 143 13.84 18.44 -16.71
N GLN A 144 15.03 18.86 -16.26
CA GLN A 144 16.13 17.94 -15.95
C GLN A 144 15.73 17.01 -14.81
N MET A 145 15.11 17.55 -13.77
CA MET A 145 14.61 16.71 -12.70
C MET A 145 13.51 15.76 -13.13
N ALA A 146 12.72 16.08 -14.16
CA ALA A 146 11.76 15.16 -14.77
C ALA A 146 12.42 14.06 -15.64
N GLN A 147 13.74 14.11 -15.85
CA GLN A 147 14.52 13.08 -16.56
C GLN A 147 15.44 12.23 -15.67
N LEU A 148 15.68 12.62 -14.41
CA LEU A 148 16.29 11.79 -13.35
C LEU A 148 15.76 10.33 -13.33
N THR A 149 16.63 9.35 -13.56
CA THR A 149 16.28 7.92 -13.47
C THR A 149 16.85 7.25 -12.21
N THR A 150 17.88 7.86 -11.61
CA THR A 150 18.59 7.38 -10.42
C THR A 150 18.73 8.49 -9.38
N ASP A 151 18.67 8.16 -8.09
CA ASP A 151 18.93 9.16 -7.04
C ASP A 151 20.38 9.63 -7.10
N MET A 152 20.60 10.92 -6.82
CA MET A 152 21.93 11.51 -6.89
C MET A 152 22.13 12.69 -5.94
N VAL A 153 23.39 13.03 -5.71
CA VAL A 153 23.81 14.28 -5.08
C VAL A 153 24.39 15.21 -6.13
N TRP A 154 24.06 16.50 -6.02
CA TRP A 154 24.59 17.55 -6.88
C TRP A 154 25.00 18.78 -6.07
N LEU A 155 26.03 19.50 -6.52
CA LEU A 155 26.56 20.69 -5.84
C LEU A 155 25.87 21.96 -6.35
N VAL A 156 25.24 22.68 -5.44
CA VAL A 156 24.54 23.94 -5.72
C VAL A 156 25.20 25.07 -4.94
N SER A 157 25.37 26.22 -5.59
CA SER A 157 25.93 27.41 -4.93
C SER A 157 24.89 28.00 -3.98
N GLN A 158 25.31 28.30 -2.75
CA GLN A 158 24.47 28.88 -1.73
C GLN A 158 25.26 29.87 -0.88
N ASP A 159 24.66 31.04 -0.66
CA ASP A 159 25.17 32.02 0.27
C ASP A 159 24.80 31.62 1.70
N VAL A 160 25.81 31.50 2.56
CA VAL A 160 25.67 31.21 3.98
C VAL A 160 26.13 32.41 4.80
N THR A 161 25.39 32.70 5.88
CA THR A 161 25.74 33.75 6.83
C THR A 161 26.52 33.13 7.99
N LEU A 162 27.75 33.59 8.22
CA LEU A 162 28.58 33.18 9.35
C LEU A 162 28.08 33.80 10.66
N ALA A 163 28.57 33.29 11.80
CA ALA A 163 28.20 33.77 13.13
C ALA A 163 28.56 35.25 13.37
N ASP A 164 29.50 35.80 12.60
CA ASP A 164 29.92 37.21 12.61
C ASP A 164 29.04 38.11 11.72
N GLY A 165 28.03 37.56 11.04
CA GLY A 165 27.15 38.27 10.12
C GLY A 165 27.69 38.40 8.69
N SER A 166 28.92 37.96 8.41
CA SER A 166 29.48 37.96 7.05
C SER A 166 28.81 36.90 6.18
N ARG A 167 28.76 37.14 4.86
CA ARG A 167 28.22 36.17 3.89
C ARG A 167 29.36 35.53 3.10
N GLN A 168 29.29 34.22 2.92
CA GLN A 168 30.18 33.47 2.03
C GLN A 168 29.37 32.61 1.08
N SER A 169 29.74 32.61 -0.19
CA SER A 169 29.11 31.77 -1.22
C SER A 169 29.85 30.44 -1.31
N VAL A 170 29.17 29.33 -1.03
CA VAL A 170 29.79 28.00 -0.96
C VAL A 170 29.03 26.96 -1.77
N LEU A 171 29.73 25.92 -2.22
CA LEU A 171 29.10 24.74 -2.83
C LEU A 171 28.52 23.82 -1.76
N VAL A 172 27.22 23.53 -1.88
CA VAL A 172 26.47 22.71 -0.94
C VAL A 172 25.99 21.42 -1.64
N PRO A 173 26.24 20.23 -1.06
CA PRO A 173 25.75 18.97 -1.61
C PRO A 173 24.24 18.82 -1.34
N LYS A 174 23.46 18.62 -2.40
CA LYS A 174 22.01 18.55 -2.37
C LYS A 174 21.49 17.23 -2.95
N LEU A 175 20.53 16.60 -2.27
CA LEU A 175 19.93 15.32 -2.65
C LEU A 175 18.74 15.48 -3.61
N TYR A 176 18.76 14.72 -4.71
CA TYR A 176 17.69 14.61 -5.70
C TYR A 176 17.24 13.15 -5.82
N LEU A 177 15.93 12.88 -5.63
CA LEU A 177 15.35 11.52 -5.66
C LEU A 177 14.59 11.26 -6.97
N ALA A 178 14.93 10.16 -7.66
CA ALA A 178 14.38 9.80 -8.97
C ALA A 178 12.93 9.31 -8.91
N GLN A 179 12.61 8.56 -7.85
CA GLN A 179 11.30 7.94 -7.69
C GLN A 179 10.71 8.36 -6.34
N ALA A 180 9.64 9.15 -6.39
CA ALA A 180 8.74 9.19 -5.26
C ALA A 180 7.95 7.89 -5.28
N ASN A 181 8.23 7.03 -4.31
CA ASN A 181 7.42 5.85 -4.10
C ASN A 181 5.94 6.25 -4.00
N THR A 182 5.06 5.30 -4.36
CA THR A 182 3.58 5.44 -4.30
C THR A 182 3.07 5.82 -2.91
N VAL A 183 3.94 5.76 -1.91
CA VAL A 183 3.68 5.90 -0.50
C VAL A 183 4.24 7.27 -0.06
N ASP A 184 3.37 8.27 0.13
CA ASP A 184 3.76 9.61 0.58
C ASP A 184 4.28 9.59 2.03
N LEU A 185 5.61 9.70 2.20
CA LEU A 185 6.26 9.61 3.51
C LEU A 185 6.15 10.91 4.35
N ASN A 186 5.55 11.98 3.84
CA ASN A 186 5.49 13.30 4.50
C ASN A 186 4.15 13.54 5.24
N ALA A 187 3.65 12.57 6.01
CA ALA A 187 2.44 12.75 6.82
C ALA A 187 2.77 13.08 8.29
N SER A 188 1.95 13.92 8.92
CA SER A 188 2.06 14.41 10.31
C SER A 188 1.70 13.39 11.40
N GLY A 189 2.04 12.11 11.20
CA GLY A 189 1.71 11.00 12.11
C GLY A 189 2.90 10.11 12.45
N ALA A 190 2.68 9.09 13.28
CA ALA A 190 3.72 8.11 13.63
C ALA A 190 4.21 7.34 12.39
N LEU A 191 5.52 7.14 12.27
CA LEU A 191 6.17 6.55 11.11
C LEU A 191 6.97 5.30 11.53
N VAL A 192 6.60 4.15 10.97
CA VAL A 192 7.30 2.86 11.11
C VAL A 192 7.87 2.48 9.75
N LEU A 193 9.20 2.54 9.65
CA LEU A 193 9.95 2.23 8.43
C LEU A 193 10.96 1.12 8.66
N GLY A 194 11.20 0.31 7.62
CA GLY A 194 12.30 -0.64 7.58
C GLY A 194 12.46 -1.27 6.20
N ASN A 195 13.52 -2.05 5.99
CA ASN A 195 13.67 -2.83 4.76
C ASN A 195 12.56 -3.89 4.64
N THR A 196 12.28 -4.55 5.76
CA THR A 196 11.10 -5.42 5.94
C THR A 196 10.43 -5.02 7.24
N VAL A 197 9.11 -4.86 7.22
CA VAL A 197 8.32 -4.56 8.41
C VAL A 197 7.35 -5.70 8.66
N ALA A 198 7.39 -6.29 9.85
CA ALA A 198 6.47 -7.33 10.28
C ALA A 198 5.81 -6.92 11.60
N VAL A 199 4.51 -6.67 11.56
CA VAL A 199 3.67 -6.37 12.72
C VAL A 199 2.82 -7.59 13.02
N ASN A 200 3.09 -8.26 14.14
CA ASN A 200 2.34 -9.45 14.57
C ASN A 200 1.60 -9.14 15.86
N ALA A 201 0.35 -8.71 15.74
CA ALA A 201 -0.51 -8.41 16.88
C ALA A 201 -1.42 -9.61 17.20
N THR A 202 -1.62 -9.89 18.50
CA THR A 202 -2.61 -10.86 18.96
C THR A 202 -4.02 -10.26 19.03
N GLY A 203 -4.13 -8.94 19.10
CA GLY A 203 -5.37 -8.18 19.13
C GLY A 203 -5.58 -7.31 17.90
N THR A 204 -6.25 -6.17 18.08
CA THR A 204 -6.53 -5.23 16.99
C THR A 204 -5.32 -4.36 16.67
N VAL A 205 -4.94 -4.28 15.39
CA VAL A 205 -3.99 -3.29 14.88
C VAL A 205 -4.76 -2.01 14.52
N GLN A 206 -4.46 -0.90 15.17
CA GLN A 206 -5.00 0.42 14.82
C GLN A 206 -3.90 1.29 14.19
N ASN A 207 -3.93 1.43 12.87
CA ASN A 207 -2.97 2.28 12.16
C ASN A 207 -3.61 3.62 11.78
N SER A 208 -3.12 4.72 12.36
CA SER A 208 -3.40 6.10 11.93
C SER A 208 -2.18 6.78 11.31
N GLY A 209 -1.01 6.14 11.38
CA GLY A 209 0.26 6.63 10.86
C GLY A 209 0.68 5.91 9.58
N ARG A 210 1.97 5.62 9.46
CA ARG A 210 2.55 4.93 8.31
C ARG A 210 3.32 3.69 8.73
N ILE A 211 3.02 2.55 8.11
CA ILE A 211 3.75 1.29 8.28
C ILE A 211 4.28 0.90 6.91
N VAL A 212 5.59 1.04 6.68
CA VAL A 212 6.16 0.87 5.35
C VAL A 212 7.47 0.11 5.31
N GLY A 213 7.50 -0.97 4.54
CA GLY A 213 8.67 -1.74 4.16
C GLY A 213 9.25 -1.37 2.79
N ASP A 214 10.50 -1.69 2.52
CA ASP A 214 11.06 -1.61 1.15
C ASP A 214 10.66 -2.82 0.32
N VAL A 215 11.01 -4.00 0.84
CA VAL A 215 10.87 -5.27 0.12
C VAL A 215 9.59 -5.97 0.56
N ALA A 216 9.23 -5.84 1.83
CA ALA A 216 8.02 -6.47 2.34
C ALA A 216 7.43 -5.74 3.54
N THR A 217 6.10 -5.69 3.58
CA THR A 217 5.32 -5.24 4.74
C THR A 217 4.29 -6.30 5.07
N GLN A 218 4.34 -6.83 6.29
CA GLN A 218 3.36 -7.78 6.81
C GLN A 218 2.70 -7.18 8.05
N VAL A 219 1.37 -7.15 8.03
CA VAL A 219 0.55 -6.75 9.19
C VAL A 219 -0.42 -7.88 9.49
N LEU A 220 -0.21 -8.57 10.60
CA LEU A 220 -1.06 -9.63 11.13
C LEU A 220 -1.75 -9.15 12.40
N GLY A 221 -3.04 -9.47 12.53
CA GLY A 221 -3.84 -9.10 13.70
C GLY A 221 -5.08 -9.98 13.88
N HIS A 222 -5.78 -9.82 14.99
CA HIS A 222 -7.15 -10.34 15.12
C HIS A 222 -8.10 -9.52 14.25
N ASP A 223 -8.05 -8.20 14.39
CA ASP A 223 -8.69 -7.22 13.52
C ASP A 223 -7.64 -6.20 13.07
N ILE A 224 -7.81 -5.61 11.90
CA ILE A 224 -6.93 -4.55 11.40
C ILE A 224 -7.80 -3.36 10.99
N VAL A 225 -7.54 -2.20 11.59
CA VAL A 225 -8.17 -0.93 11.24
C VAL A 225 -7.10 0.01 10.71
N ASN A 226 -7.17 0.33 9.42
CA ASN A 226 -6.26 1.25 8.75
C ASN A 226 -6.97 2.56 8.41
N ARG A 227 -6.51 3.66 9.03
CA ARG A 227 -6.87 5.05 8.69
C ARG A 227 -5.69 5.84 8.13
N GLY A 228 -4.47 5.30 8.27
CA GLY A 228 -3.25 5.85 7.71
C GLY A 228 -2.82 5.10 6.45
N ALA A 229 -1.54 4.78 6.34
CA ALA A 229 -1.03 3.98 5.23
C ALA A 229 -0.23 2.74 5.69
N ILE A 230 -0.48 1.63 5.02
CA ILE A 230 0.29 0.39 5.10
C ILE A 230 0.82 0.11 3.71
N GLY A 231 2.10 -0.15 3.53
CA GLY A 231 2.53 -0.53 2.19
C GLY A 231 4.00 -0.76 2.01
N SER A 232 4.40 -1.09 0.80
CA SER A 232 5.81 -1.29 0.46
C SER A 232 6.24 -0.35 -0.65
N LEU A 233 7.51 0.02 -0.64
CA LEU A 233 8.13 0.91 -1.63
C LEU A 233 8.57 0.10 -2.87
N GLY A 234 8.78 0.77 -4.00
CA GLY A 234 9.26 0.15 -5.25
C GLY A 234 8.57 -1.18 -5.60
N ASP A 235 9.37 -2.25 -5.63
CA ASP A 235 8.96 -3.61 -5.98
C ASP A 235 8.51 -4.48 -4.79
N GLY A 236 8.34 -3.90 -3.60
CA GLY A 236 8.02 -4.66 -2.39
C GLY A 236 6.59 -5.17 -2.30
N SER A 237 6.38 -6.31 -1.64
CA SER A 237 5.05 -6.92 -1.45
C SER A 237 4.42 -6.54 -0.10
N THR A 238 3.11 -6.30 -0.09
CA THR A 238 2.37 -5.95 1.12
C THR A 238 1.31 -7.01 1.43
N VAL A 239 1.34 -7.53 2.66
CA VAL A 239 0.37 -8.50 3.18
C VAL A 239 -0.31 -7.91 4.41
N VAL A 240 -1.62 -7.78 4.36
CA VAL A 240 -2.47 -7.34 5.48
C VAL A 240 -3.47 -8.47 5.76
N GLN A 241 -3.31 -9.16 6.88
CA GLN A 241 -4.12 -10.33 7.19
C GLN A 241 -4.69 -10.27 8.60
N ALA A 242 -6.01 -10.37 8.71
CA ALA A 242 -6.72 -10.42 9.97
C ALA A 242 -7.40 -11.78 10.19
N ALA A 243 -7.42 -12.24 11.44
CA ALA A 243 -8.20 -13.43 11.83
C ALA A 243 -9.71 -13.22 11.64
N GLN A 244 -10.20 -12.00 11.91
CA GLN A 244 -11.60 -11.63 11.80
C GLN A 244 -11.79 -10.60 10.68
N ASP A 245 -11.54 -9.31 10.91
CA ASP A 245 -11.85 -8.28 9.91
C ASP A 245 -10.65 -7.39 9.53
N VAL A 246 -10.57 -7.02 8.25
CA VAL A 246 -9.72 -5.91 7.78
C VAL A 246 -10.61 -4.73 7.38
N ARG A 247 -10.38 -3.56 7.99
CA ARG A 247 -11.14 -2.33 7.73
C ARG A 247 -10.18 -1.23 7.29
N ASN A 248 -10.13 -0.96 6.00
CA ASN A 248 -9.46 0.19 5.43
C ASN A 248 -10.44 1.37 5.35
N LEU A 249 -10.33 2.28 6.32
CA LEU A 249 -11.26 3.39 6.55
C LEU A 249 -10.59 4.71 6.18
N GLY A 250 -10.74 5.12 4.92
CA GLY A 250 -10.04 6.27 4.37
C GLY A 250 -8.51 6.14 4.32
N GLY A 251 -7.98 4.96 4.63
CA GLY A 251 -6.55 4.67 4.58
C GLY A 251 -6.08 4.16 3.23
N ARG A 252 -4.77 3.97 3.11
CA ARG A 252 -4.13 3.39 1.93
C ARG A 252 -3.43 2.06 2.25
N ILE A 253 -3.62 1.05 1.41
CA ILE A 253 -2.85 -0.18 1.43
C ILE A 253 -2.18 -0.34 0.06
N ALA A 254 -0.84 -0.32 -0.01
CA ALA A 254 -0.14 -0.27 -1.30
C ALA A 254 1.13 -1.14 -1.41
N GLY A 255 1.56 -1.49 -2.61
CA GLY A 255 2.81 -2.22 -2.88
C GLY A 255 2.97 -2.60 -4.35
N LYS A 256 3.97 -3.43 -4.67
CA LYS A 256 4.04 -4.13 -5.96
C LYS A 256 2.97 -5.19 -6.06
N ASP A 257 2.92 -6.07 -5.08
CA ASP A 257 1.84 -7.04 -4.93
C ASP A 257 1.17 -6.79 -3.58
N VAL A 258 -0.16 -6.76 -3.56
CA VAL A 258 -0.94 -6.52 -2.35
C VAL A 258 -1.88 -7.67 -2.10
N LEU A 259 -1.77 -8.28 -0.91
CA LEU A 259 -2.74 -9.24 -0.39
C LEU A 259 -3.43 -8.65 0.83
N VAL A 260 -4.75 -8.50 0.77
CA VAL A 260 -5.60 -8.17 1.91
C VAL A 260 -6.50 -9.37 2.19
N ALA A 261 -6.35 -10.00 3.35
CA ALA A 261 -7.09 -11.20 3.72
C ALA A 261 -7.76 -11.07 5.10
N ALA A 262 -9.01 -11.50 5.20
CA ALA A 262 -9.75 -11.53 6.46
C ALA A 262 -10.48 -12.86 6.62
N GLY A 263 -10.45 -13.44 7.82
CA GLY A 263 -11.22 -14.66 8.10
C GLY A 263 -12.73 -14.44 8.04
N ARG A 264 -13.20 -13.19 8.20
CA ARG A 264 -14.60 -12.79 8.09
C ARG A 264 -14.78 -11.72 7.01
N ASP A 265 -14.62 -10.43 7.32
CA ASP A 265 -14.96 -9.38 6.35
C ASP A 265 -13.75 -8.49 5.97
N VAL A 266 -13.71 -8.08 4.70
CA VAL A 266 -12.87 -6.95 4.25
C VAL A 266 -13.75 -5.76 3.93
N VAL A 267 -13.47 -4.62 4.57
CA VAL A 267 -14.17 -3.35 4.34
C VAL A 267 -13.18 -2.33 3.80
N ASN A 268 -13.45 -1.75 2.64
CA ASN A 268 -12.69 -0.65 2.05
C ASN A 268 -13.64 0.54 1.80
N GLU A 269 -13.63 1.51 2.71
CA GLU A 269 -14.66 2.54 2.84
C GLU A 269 -14.07 3.95 2.96
N THR A 270 -14.36 4.77 1.96
CA THR A 270 -14.03 6.20 1.96
C THR A 270 -14.80 6.90 3.08
N GLN A 271 -14.09 7.71 3.87
CA GLN A 271 -14.69 8.48 4.94
C GLN A 271 -15.32 9.76 4.39
N THR A 272 -16.40 10.21 5.02
CA THR A 272 -17.04 11.50 4.73
C THR A 272 -16.79 12.48 5.88
N ILE A 273 -16.82 13.78 5.55
CA ILE A 273 -16.75 14.85 6.54
C ILE A 273 -18.06 15.63 6.46
N THR A 274 -18.79 15.69 7.57
CA THR A 274 -20.03 16.45 7.68
C THR A 274 -19.79 17.69 8.53
N GLN A 275 -20.23 18.84 8.03
CA GLN A 275 -20.22 20.11 8.75
C GLN A 275 -21.64 20.64 8.80
N VAL A 276 -22.09 21.07 9.98
CA VAL A 276 -23.39 21.70 10.17
C VAL A 276 -23.17 23.04 10.86
N ARG A 277 -23.76 24.09 10.31
CA ARG A 277 -23.84 25.40 10.96
C ARG A 277 -25.29 25.75 11.26
N THR A 278 -25.54 26.14 12.50
CA THR A 278 -26.82 26.66 12.95
C THR A 278 -26.64 28.11 13.36
N LEU A 279 -27.49 28.99 12.83
CA LEU A 279 -27.52 30.41 13.14
C LEU A 279 -28.55 30.68 14.25
N ALA A 280 -28.37 31.77 14.99
CA ALA A 280 -29.24 32.14 16.12
C ALA A 280 -30.70 32.40 15.71
N ASN A 281 -30.96 32.68 14.44
CA ASN A 281 -32.29 32.90 13.86
C ASN A 281 -32.99 31.60 13.43
N GLY A 282 -32.44 30.42 13.76
CA GLY A 282 -33.07 29.12 13.45
C GLY A 282 -32.78 28.57 12.06
N TYR A 283 -31.91 29.22 11.29
CA TYR A 283 -31.43 28.70 10.01
C TYR A 283 -30.29 27.69 10.25
N SER A 284 -30.36 26.50 9.66
CA SER A 284 -29.25 25.54 9.65
C SER A 284 -28.88 25.11 8.25
N ALA A 285 -27.57 25.01 8.00
CA ALA A 285 -27.03 24.47 6.76
C ALA A 285 -26.02 23.37 7.08
N GLY A 286 -26.21 22.20 6.50
CA GLY A 286 -25.33 21.04 6.58
C GLY A 286 -24.73 20.71 5.22
N ALA A 287 -23.46 20.31 5.21
CA ALA A 287 -22.82 19.76 4.01
C ALA A 287 -21.95 18.57 4.40
N THR A 288 -22.10 17.48 3.65
CA THR A 288 -21.29 16.25 3.74
C THR A 288 -20.47 16.11 2.48
N GLY A 289 -19.15 16.19 2.62
CA GLY A 289 -18.17 16.02 1.56
C GLY A 289 -17.33 14.77 1.72
N ILE A 290 -16.51 14.46 0.70
CA ILE A 290 -15.51 13.39 0.77
C ILE A 290 -14.40 13.81 1.74
N GLY A 291 -14.06 12.91 2.66
CA GLY A 291 -12.90 13.02 3.52
C GLY A 291 -11.72 12.21 2.96
N ALA A 292 -11.15 11.35 3.80
CA ALA A 292 -10.06 10.47 3.38
C ALA A 292 -10.59 9.32 2.50
N VAL A 293 -9.99 9.15 1.32
CA VAL A 293 -10.37 8.13 0.33
C VAL A 293 -9.69 6.80 0.65
N ALA A 294 -10.48 5.73 0.72
CA ALA A 294 -9.94 4.40 0.98
C ALA A 294 -9.40 3.78 -0.31
N ASN A 295 -8.11 3.44 -0.32
CA ASN A 295 -7.45 2.89 -1.50
C ASN A 295 -6.67 1.61 -1.17
N ILE A 296 -6.87 0.57 -1.96
CA ILE A 296 -6.03 -0.63 -1.98
C ILE A 296 -5.42 -0.73 -3.38
N SER A 297 -4.11 -0.53 -3.52
CA SER A 297 -3.49 -0.42 -4.85
C SER A 297 -2.19 -1.22 -4.97
N ALA A 298 -2.02 -1.89 -6.10
CA ALA A 298 -0.77 -2.57 -6.44
C ALA A 298 -0.28 -2.17 -7.83
N THR A 299 1.04 -2.02 -8.03
CA THR A 299 1.61 -1.83 -9.39
C THR A 299 1.64 -3.14 -10.19
N GLY A 300 1.68 -4.27 -9.49
CA GLY A 300 1.49 -5.63 -9.98
C GLY A 300 0.07 -6.11 -9.66
N THR A 301 -0.05 -7.12 -8.80
CA THR A 301 -1.32 -7.80 -8.52
C THR A 301 -1.95 -7.37 -7.19
N THR A 302 -3.28 -7.26 -7.17
CA THR A 302 -4.06 -7.00 -5.96
C THR A 302 -5.00 -8.16 -5.70
N ALA A 303 -4.92 -8.76 -4.51
CA ALA A 303 -5.83 -9.80 -4.06
C ALA A 303 -6.53 -9.38 -2.76
N VAL A 304 -7.87 -9.37 -2.78
CA VAL A 304 -8.71 -9.11 -1.61
C VAL A 304 -9.55 -10.33 -1.33
N LEU A 305 -9.33 -10.96 -0.18
CA LEU A 305 -9.94 -12.23 0.21
C LEU A 305 -10.69 -12.08 1.53
N ALA A 306 -11.96 -12.47 1.55
CA ALA A 306 -12.77 -12.48 2.76
C ALA A 306 -13.44 -13.85 2.94
N GLY A 307 -13.35 -14.43 4.14
CA GLY A 307 -14.06 -15.67 4.46
C GLY A 307 -15.58 -15.52 4.42
N ARG A 308 -16.10 -14.29 4.55
CA ARG A 308 -17.52 -13.95 4.48
C ARG A 308 -17.77 -12.85 3.43
N ASP A 309 -17.63 -11.57 3.75
CA ASP A 309 -18.03 -10.51 2.82
C ASP A 309 -16.91 -9.55 2.44
N ILE A 310 -16.89 -9.10 1.18
CA ILE A 310 -16.10 -7.93 0.75
C ILE A 310 -17.05 -6.75 0.55
N ASN A 311 -16.83 -5.66 1.28
CA ASN A 311 -17.61 -4.44 1.19
C ASN A 311 -16.72 -3.27 0.75
N GLN A 312 -16.98 -2.77 -0.44
CA GLN A 312 -16.28 -1.63 -1.03
C GLN A 312 -17.28 -0.48 -1.15
N ARG A 313 -16.97 0.67 -0.54
CA ARG A 313 -17.88 1.84 -0.51
C ARG A 313 -17.12 3.11 -0.84
N GLY A 314 -17.32 3.64 -2.05
CA GLY A 314 -16.76 4.92 -2.50
C GLY A 314 -15.23 5.01 -2.54
N GLY A 315 -14.53 3.91 -2.25
CA GLY A 315 -13.07 3.80 -2.35
C GLY A 315 -12.64 3.15 -3.67
N ALA A 316 -11.33 2.93 -3.81
CA ALA A 316 -10.73 2.33 -5.00
C ALA A 316 -9.94 1.05 -4.67
N ILE A 317 -10.00 0.08 -5.58
CA ILE A 317 -9.14 -1.11 -5.62
C ILE A 317 -8.47 -1.16 -6.99
N ASP A 318 -7.15 -0.96 -7.02
CA ASP A 318 -6.40 -0.83 -8.26
C ASP A 318 -5.32 -1.91 -8.36
N ALA A 319 -5.10 -2.44 -9.57
CA ALA A 319 -4.00 -3.34 -9.89
C ALA A 319 -3.37 -2.95 -11.24
N GLY A 320 -2.05 -2.76 -11.30
CA GLY A 320 -1.38 -2.54 -12.58
C GLY A 320 -1.40 -3.79 -13.48
N GLU A 321 -1.46 -4.97 -12.89
CA GLU A 321 -1.69 -6.24 -13.58
C GLU A 321 -3.10 -6.79 -13.37
N SER A 322 -3.30 -7.72 -12.44
CA SER A 322 -4.60 -8.37 -12.24
C SER A 322 -5.15 -8.14 -10.84
N ALA A 323 -6.47 -7.97 -10.74
CA ALA A 323 -7.18 -7.86 -9.48
C ALA A 323 -8.04 -9.11 -9.22
N LEU A 324 -7.94 -9.68 -8.03
CA LEU A 324 -8.79 -10.76 -7.54
C LEU A 324 -9.56 -10.29 -6.30
N LEU A 325 -10.89 -10.38 -6.34
CA LEU A 325 -11.76 -10.16 -5.19
C LEU A 325 -12.52 -11.46 -4.93
N ALA A 326 -12.31 -12.10 -3.79
CA ALA A 326 -12.99 -13.36 -3.46
C ALA A 326 -13.65 -13.29 -2.08
N ALA A 327 -14.97 -13.35 -2.06
CA ALA A 327 -15.79 -13.38 -0.86
C ALA A 327 -16.45 -14.76 -0.70
N GLY A 328 -16.34 -15.35 0.49
CA GLY A 328 -17.00 -16.62 0.80
C GLY A 328 -18.53 -16.56 0.76
N ARG A 329 -19.11 -15.36 0.91
CA ARG A 329 -20.54 -15.08 0.87
C ARG A 329 -20.87 -13.96 -0.10
N ASP A 330 -20.77 -12.68 0.28
CA ASP A 330 -21.22 -11.58 -0.58
C ASP A 330 -20.10 -10.63 -1.00
N LEU A 331 -20.17 -10.14 -2.25
CA LEU A 331 -19.31 -9.07 -2.75
C LEU A 331 -20.17 -7.83 -3.05
N ASN A 332 -19.92 -6.74 -2.34
CA ASN A 332 -20.70 -5.51 -2.44
C ASN A 332 -19.80 -4.35 -2.88
N LEU A 333 -20.00 -3.86 -4.10
CA LEU A 333 -19.42 -2.61 -4.61
C LEU A 333 -20.52 -1.54 -4.58
N GLY A 334 -20.47 -0.66 -3.59
CA GLY A 334 -21.50 0.32 -3.31
C GLY A 334 -21.01 1.76 -3.40
N THR A 335 -21.86 2.68 -2.97
CA THR A 335 -21.56 4.10 -3.01
C THR A 335 -21.42 4.68 -1.60
N VAL A 336 -20.74 5.82 -1.50
CA VAL A 336 -20.80 6.70 -0.34
C VAL A 336 -21.73 7.86 -0.69
N ALA A 337 -22.68 8.16 0.19
CA ALA A 337 -23.60 9.28 0.01
C ALA A 337 -22.97 10.57 0.52
N LEU A 338 -23.04 11.60 -0.30
CA LEU A 338 -22.75 12.99 0.02
C LEU A 338 -24.05 13.76 -0.02
N GLY A 339 -24.12 14.89 0.66
CA GLY A 339 -25.33 15.69 0.60
C GLY A 339 -25.25 17.01 1.30
N THR A 340 -26.18 17.88 0.95
CA THR A 340 -26.37 19.19 1.59
C THR A 340 -27.78 19.27 2.12
N THR A 341 -27.93 19.80 3.32
CA THR A 341 -29.22 20.13 3.93
C THR A 341 -29.29 21.62 4.21
N GLN A 342 -30.42 22.24 3.95
CA GLN A 342 -30.70 23.60 4.39
C GLN A 342 -32.08 23.63 5.03
N ASP A 343 -32.12 24.10 6.26
CA ASP A 343 -33.34 24.35 7.00
C ASP A 343 -33.44 25.85 7.26
N ALA A 344 -34.60 26.42 6.99
CA ALA A 344 -34.92 27.77 7.40
C ALA A 344 -36.27 27.78 8.12
N ALA A 345 -36.27 28.39 9.30
CA ALA A 345 -37.49 28.72 10.02
C ALA A 345 -37.68 30.24 10.00
N SER A 346 -38.90 30.70 9.72
CA SER A 346 -39.29 32.10 9.82
C SER A 346 -40.60 32.25 10.60
N ARG A 347 -40.93 33.48 10.99
CA ARG A 347 -42.16 33.80 11.76
C ARG A 347 -42.28 32.97 13.05
N GLY A 348 -41.21 32.87 13.84
CA GLY A 348 -41.21 32.12 15.10
C GLY A 348 -41.47 30.62 14.95
N GLY A 349 -41.17 30.04 13.78
CA GLY A 349 -41.38 28.61 13.48
C GLY A 349 -42.68 28.29 12.73
N GLN A 350 -43.50 29.29 12.40
CA GLN A 350 -44.75 29.10 11.64
C GLN A 350 -44.53 28.83 10.14
N SER A 351 -43.35 29.15 9.61
CA SER A 351 -42.97 28.87 8.22
C SER A 351 -41.63 28.16 8.22
N TYR A 352 -41.59 26.97 7.61
CA TYR A 352 -40.43 26.09 7.56
C TYR A 352 -40.14 25.68 6.12
N SER A 353 -38.88 25.77 5.69
CA SER A 353 -38.40 25.23 4.42
C SER A 353 -37.24 24.25 4.67
N HIS A 354 -37.26 23.13 3.97
CA HIS A 354 -36.25 22.10 4.03
C HIS A 354 -35.83 21.70 2.62
N ASP A 355 -34.54 21.89 2.31
CA ASP A 355 -33.94 21.47 1.05
C ASP A 355 -32.85 20.43 1.32
N GLN A 356 -32.93 19.30 0.64
CA GLN A 356 -31.93 18.23 0.73
C GLN A 356 -31.47 17.77 -0.66
N THR A 357 -30.16 17.82 -0.91
CA THR A 357 -29.54 17.24 -2.10
C THR A 357 -28.67 16.06 -1.67
N THR A 358 -28.79 14.92 -2.35
CA THR A 358 -27.93 13.74 -2.13
C THR A 358 -27.22 13.35 -3.43
N THR A 359 -25.90 13.20 -3.38
CA THR A 359 -25.09 12.68 -4.48
C THR A 359 -24.34 11.44 -4.03
N HIS A 360 -24.03 10.52 -4.94
CA HIS A 360 -23.39 9.25 -4.60
C HIS A 360 -22.04 9.12 -5.29
N VAL A 361 -21.01 8.80 -4.51
CA VAL A 361 -19.66 8.50 -5.00
C VAL A 361 -19.49 6.99 -5.10
N GLY A 362 -19.31 6.51 -6.31
CA GLY A 362 -19.15 5.09 -6.64
C GLY A 362 -17.83 4.49 -6.19
N SER A 363 -17.88 3.18 -5.95
CA SER A 363 -16.69 2.34 -5.82
C SER A 363 -16.03 2.09 -7.18
N THR A 364 -14.70 1.98 -7.22
CA THR A 364 -13.94 1.65 -8.43
C THR A 364 -13.04 0.44 -8.21
N VAL A 365 -13.13 -0.53 -9.12
CA VAL A 365 -12.20 -1.66 -9.19
C VAL A 365 -11.57 -1.66 -10.57
N GLN A 366 -10.24 -1.53 -10.66
CA GLN A 366 -9.54 -1.47 -11.92
C GLN A 366 -8.33 -2.42 -11.95
N ALA A 367 -8.13 -3.09 -13.08
CA ALA A 367 -6.91 -3.84 -13.36
C ALA A 367 -6.37 -3.57 -14.78
N GLY A 368 -5.05 -3.45 -14.93
CA GLY A 368 -4.42 -3.28 -16.24
C GLY A 368 -4.55 -4.50 -17.17
N LYS A 369 -4.71 -5.69 -16.59
CA LYS A 369 -4.98 -6.97 -17.28
C LYS A 369 -6.38 -7.47 -16.90
N ASN A 370 -6.51 -8.35 -15.91
CA ASN A 370 -7.78 -9.02 -15.62
C ASN A 370 -8.37 -8.59 -14.27
N VAL A 371 -9.69 -8.47 -14.20
CA VAL A 371 -10.43 -8.42 -12.93
C VAL A 371 -11.24 -9.70 -12.77
N VAL A 372 -11.04 -10.41 -11.66
CA VAL A 372 -11.84 -11.57 -11.28
C VAL A 372 -12.49 -11.29 -9.92
N ALA A 373 -13.81 -11.26 -9.88
CA ALA A 373 -14.59 -11.05 -8.69
C ALA A 373 -15.50 -12.27 -8.46
N VAL A 374 -15.38 -12.92 -7.30
CA VAL A 374 -16.10 -14.13 -6.94
C VAL A 374 -16.83 -13.94 -5.62
N ALA A 375 -18.12 -14.25 -5.60
CA ALA A 375 -18.94 -14.28 -4.41
C ALA A 375 -19.61 -15.67 -4.27
N GLY A 376 -19.51 -16.27 -3.08
CA GLY A 376 -20.14 -17.56 -2.78
C GLY A 376 -21.67 -17.53 -2.71
N ARG A 377 -22.28 -16.33 -2.72
CA ARG A 377 -23.72 -16.14 -2.70
C ARG A 377 -24.16 -15.06 -3.70
N ASP A 378 -24.07 -13.79 -3.31
CA ASP A 378 -24.60 -12.67 -4.10
C ASP A 378 -23.47 -11.66 -4.39
N ALA A 379 -23.44 -11.10 -5.60
CA ALA A 379 -22.55 -9.99 -5.94
C ALA A 379 -23.36 -8.77 -6.40
N THR A 380 -23.18 -7.65 -5.71
CA THR A 380 -23.93 -6.41 -5.92
C THR A 380 -23.00 -5.29 -6.36
N VAL A 381 -23.35 -4.60 -7.44
CA VAL A 381 -22.59 -3.45 -7.97
C VAL A 381 -23.56 -2.29 -8.18
N THR A 382 -23.48 -1.28 -7.30
CA THR A 382 -24.41 -0.13 -7.28
C THR A 382 -23.62 1.15 -7.45
N GLY A 383 -23.93 1.92 -8.51
CA GLY A 383 -23.27 3.20 -8.81
C GLY A 383 -21.74 3.11 -8.90
N SER A 384 -21.22 1.93 -9.20
CA SER A 384 -19.80 1.58 -9.10
C SER A 384 -19.28 1.04 -10.43
N SER A 385 -17.96 1.08 -10.63
CA SER A 385 -17.33 0.61 -11.88
C SER A 385 -16.32 -0.51 -11.61
N LEU A 386 -16.29 -1.47 -12.54
CA LEU A 386 -15.33 -2.56 -12.57
C LEU A 386 -14.72 -2.61 -13.98
N GLN A 387 -13.40 -2.39 -14.06
CA GLN A 387 -12.69 -2.16 -15.31
C GLN A 387 -11.48 -3.10 -15.40
N ALA A 388 -11.31 -3.74 -16.56
CA ALA A 388 -10.18 -4.60 -16.85
C ALA A 388 -9.62 -4.25 -18.22
N GLY A 389 -8.28 -4.20 -18.36
CA GLY A 389 -7.66 -4.00 -19.67
C GLY A 389 -7.92 -5.15 -20.65
N ASN A 390 -8.03 -6.37 -20.11
CA ASN A 390 -8.35 -7.59 -20.84
C ASN A 390 -9.75 -8.10 -20.43
N ASN A 391 -9.81 -9.02 -19.46
CA ASN A 391 -11.04 -9.71 -19.08
C ASN A 391 -11.56 -9.25 -17.72
N ALA A 392 -12.86 -8.97 -17.65
CA ALA A 392 -13.59 -8.75 -16.41
C ALA A 392 -14.57 -9.91 -16.19
N SER A 393 -14.43 -10.64 -15.08
CA SER A 393 -15.33 -11.71 -14.68
C SER A 393 -15.90 -11.42 -13.30
N LEU A 394 -17.24 -11.49 -13.20
CA LEU A 394 -17.98 -11.43 -11.94
C LEU A 394 -18.81 -12.70 -11.83
N VAL A 395 -18.49 -13.53 -10.85
CA VAL A 395 -19.16 -14.80 -10.58
C VAL A 395 -19.81 -14.74 -9.21
N ALA A 396 -21.13 -14.86 -9.18
CA ALA A 396 -21.90 -15.07 -7.97
C ALA A 396 -22.70 -16.36 -8.11
N GLY A 397 -22.70 -17.19 -7.08
CA GLY A 397 -23.45 -18.43 -7.14
C GLY A 397 -23.66 -19.04 -5.78
N ARG A 398 -24.92 -19.13 -5.36
CA ARG A 398 -25.35 -19.93 -4.22
C ARG A 398 -24.89 -21.37 -4.43
N TRP A 399 -23.88 -21.79 -3.66
CA TRP A 399 -23.56 -23.21 -3.57
C TRP A 399 -24.82 -23.98 -3.16
N PRO A 400 -25.32 -24.94 -3.95
CA PRO A 400 -26.44 -25.76 -3.50
C PRO A 400 -25.95 -26.61 -2.33
N ARG A 401 -26.31 -26.22 -1.11
CA ARG A 401 -26.39 -27.18 -0.01
C ARG A 401 -27.33 -28.28 -0.50
N HIS A 402 -26.86 -29.51 -0.53
CA HIS A 402 -27.68 -30.68 -0.83
C HIS A 402 -28.87 -30.74 0.13
N HIS A 403 -30.00 -30.15 -0.25
CA HIS A 403 -31.30 -30.47 0.30
C HIS A 403 -32.03 -31.28 -0.76
N ARG A 404 -32.31 -32.55 -0.44
CA ARG A 404 -33.29 -33.33 -1.18
C ARG A 404 -34.65 -32.62 -1.04
N HIS A 405 -35.36 -32.62 -2.17
CA HIS A 405 -36.76 -32.21 -2.39
C HIS A 405 -37.04 -30.73 -2.69
N GLY A 406 -37.80 -30.57 -3.79
CA GLY A 406 -38.74 -29.47 -3.99
C GLY A 406 -38.29 -28.37 -4.94
N ARG A 407 -38.93 -28.32 -6.11
CA ARG A 407 -39.10 -27.13 -6.98
C ARG A 407 -39.62 -25.94 -6.12
N ASP A 408 -39.29 -24.67 -6.33
CA ASP A 408 -39.37 -23.84 -7.54
C ASP A 408 -38.37 -22.65 -7.52
N ARG A 409 -38.08 -22.11 -8.70
CA ARG A 409 -37.18 -20.97 -8.95
C ARG A 409 -37.99 -19.67 -9.12
N HIS A 410 -37.49 -18.56 -8.58
CA HIS A 410 -37.55 -17.24 -9.21
C HIS A 410 -36.33 -16.39 -8.76
N ALA A 411 -35.49 -15.95 -9.71
CA ALA A 411 -34.46 -14.93 -9.47
C ALA A 411 -34.79 -13.74 -10.38
N TYR A 412 -35.16 -12.62 -9.76
CA TYR A 412 -35.51 -11.37 -10.43
C TYR A 412 -34.22 -10.56 -10.63
N ALA A 413 -33.86 -10.26 -11.89
CA ALA A 413 -32.75 -9.36 -12.21
C ALA A 413 -33.32 -8.10 -12.86
N GLN A 414 -33.36 -7.00 -12.13
CA GLN A 414 -33.62 -5.68 -12.71
C GLN A 414 -32.31 -5.10 -13.23
N ARG A 415 -32.25 -4.90 -14.55
CA ARG A 415 -31.20 -4.12 -15.21
C ARG A 415 -31.45 -2.62 -14.92
N ARG A 416 -30.54 -1.99 -14.21
CA ARG A 416 -30.26 -0.54 -14.36
C ARG A 416 -28.81 -0.41 -14.80
N LEU A 417 -28.61 0.29 -15.92
CA LEU A 417 -27.34 0.42 -16.65
C LEU A 417 -26.22 0.93 -15.72
N ALA A 418 -25.27 0.04 -15.39
CA ALA A 418 -23.93 0.41 -14.97
C ALA A 418 -23.01 0.29 -16.19
N GLY A 419 -22.09 1.24 -16.37
CA GLY A 419 -21.13 1.23 -17.47
C GLY A 419 -20.10 0.11 -17.30
N TRP A 420 -20.16 -0.91 -18.15
CA TRP A 420 -19.19 -2.00 -18.22
C TRP A 420 -18.33 -1.78 -19.47
N GLN A 421 -17.00 -1.72 -19.31
CA GLN A 421 -16.06 -1.61 -20.44
C GLN A 421 -14.97 -2.69 -20.30
N GLY A 422 -14.85 -3.56 -21.31
CA GLY A 422 -13.87 -4.64 -21.41
C GLY A 422 -14.00 -5.41 -22.73
N ARG A 423 -12.91 -5.97 -23.28
CA ARG A 423 -12.87 -6.59 -24.63
C ARG A 423 -13.52 -7.99 -24.71
N ALA A 424 -13.87 -8.60 -23.58
CA ALA A 424 -14.73 -9.78 -23.51
C ALA A 424 -15.43 -9.86 -22.12
N ILE A 425 -16.76 -9.99 -22.12
CA ILE A 425 -17.57 -10.16 -20.90
C ILE A 425 -18.04 -11.61 -20.84
N HIS A 426 -17.53 -12.38 -19.88
CA HIS A 426 -17.99 -13.75 -19.62
C HIS A 426 -18.63 -13.80 -18.22
N ALA A 427 -19.95 -13.65 -18.17
CA ALA A 427 -20.74 -14.06 -17.00
C ALA A 427 -20.93 -15.59 -17.06
N VAL A 428 -20.02 -16.35 -16.45
CA VAL A 428 -20.09 -17.82 -16.45
C VAL A 428 -21.07 -18.27 -15.37
N PHE A 429 -22.29 -18.61 -15.79
CA PHE A 429 -23.18 -19.45 -14.99
C PHE A 429 -22.74 -20.91 -15.15
N LEU A 430 -22.30 -21.55 -14.06
CA LEU A 430 -21.96 -22.98 -14.07
C LEU A 430 -23.22 -23.81 -14.37
N ARG A 431 -23.36 -24.23 -15.63
CA ARG A 431 -24.38 -25.19 -16.08
C ARG A 431 -23.69 -26.55 -16.24
N ARG A 432 -23.91 -27.48 -15.31
CA ARG A 432 -23.42 -28.86 -15.47
C ARG A 432 -24.36 -29.61 -16.44
N ASN A 433 -23.95 -29.71 -17.70
CA ASN A 433 -24.64 -30.51 -18.71
C ASN A 433 -24.28 -31.99 -18.47
N ARG A 434 -25.25 -32.83 -18.12
CA ARG A 434 -25.08 -34.29 -18.15
C ARG A 434 -25.74 -34.82 -19.42
N SER A 435 -24.91 -35.24 -20.37
CA SER A 435 -25.32 -36.08 -21.49
C SER A 435 -25.90 -37.39 -20.95
N ARG A 436 -27.15 -37.69 -21.29
CA ARG A 436 -27.74 -39.02 -21.13
C ARG A 436 -27.28 -39.87 -22.30
N GLN A 437 -26.37 -40.81 -22.08
CA GLN A 437 -26.30 -42.02 -22.90
C GLN A 437 -27.35 -42.99 -22.37
N SER A 438 -28.37 -43.23 -23.18
CA SER A 438 -29.35 -44.29 -22.99
C SER A 438 -28.82 -45.60 -23.58
N GLY A 439 -28.62 -46.61 -22.73
CA GLY A 439 -28.42 -48.01 -23.11
C GLY A 439 -29.34 -48.92 -22.28
N PRO A 440 -29.84 -50.04 -22.82
CA PRO A 440 -31.10 -50.65 -22.37
C PRO A 440 -30.96 -51.51 -21.12
N ARG A 441 -32.05 -51.54 -20.35
CA ARG A 441 -32.27 -52.41 -19.19
C ARG A 441 -32.33 -53.89 -19.62
N ARG A 442 -31.70 -54.77 -18.83
CA ARG A 442 -32.19 -56.14 -18.60
C ARG A 442 -32.42 -56.36 -17.10
N GLN A 443 -33.61 -56.89 -16.80
CA GLN A 443 -34.10 -57.31 -15.50
C GLN A 443 -33.51 -58.65 -15.08
N GLN A 444 -33.33 -58.85 -13.77
CA GLN A 444 -33.55 -60.09 -12.99
C GLN A 444 -33.41 -59.67 -11.49
N ARG A 445 -34.45 -59.58 -10.64
CA ARG A 445 -35.17 -60.66 -9.89
C ARG A 445 -34.17 -61.68 -9.29
N HIS A 446 -34.05 -61.96 -7.99
CA HIS A 446 -35.03 -62.10 -6.89
C HIS A 446 -34.32 -62.08 -5.49
N ALA A 447 -35.13 -61.83 -4.43
CA ALA A 447 -35.11 -62.34 -3.04
C ALA A 447 -33.77 -62.39 -2.25
N GLY A 448 -33.65 -61.89 -1.01
CA GLY A 448 -34.55 -62.04 0.14
C GLY A 448 -33.94 -63.06 1.11
N GLY A 449 -33.37 -62.61 2.23
CA GLY A 449 -32.79 -63.50 3.25
C GLY A 449 -32.03 -62.79 4.38
N ARG A 450 -32.75 -62.45 5.45
CA ARG A 450 -32.28 -62.44 6.86
C ARG A 450 -32.94 -63.67 7.53
N PRO A 451 -32.47 -64.25 8.65
CA PRO A 451 -31.94 -63.56 9.83
C PRO A 451 -30.84 -64.33 10.62
N GLY A 452 -30.39 -63.80 11.77
CA GLY A 452 -29.64 -64.57 12.77
C GLY A 452 -28.95 -63.69 13.82
N ALA A 453 -29.28 -63.89 15.09
CA ALA A 453 -28.92 -63.08 16.26
C ALA A 453 -27.94 -63.80 17.21
N ALA A 454 -27.51 -63.10 18.27
CA ALA A 454 -26.76 -63.52 19.48
C ALA A 454 -25.23 -63.71 19.29
N GLY A 455 -24.35 -63.42 20.26
CA GLY A 455 -24.50 -63.11 21.69
C GLY A 455 -23.19 -62.62 22.34
N ASN A 456 -23.23 -62.50 23.67
CA ASN A 456 -22.43 -61.70 24.61
C ASN A 456 -21.05 -62.26 25.09
N CYS A 457 -20.23 -61.33 25.62
CA CYS A 457 -19.39 -61.30 26.84
C CYS A 457 -18.32 -62.38 27.22
N GLY A 458 -17.22 -61.88 27.82
CA GLY A 458 -16.35 -62.55 28.82
C GLY A 458 -14.87 -62.69 28.39
N ALA A 459 -13.86 -61.95 28.89
CA ALA A 459 -13.28 -61.79 30.24
C ALA A 459 -12.29 -62.90 30.69
N ALA A 460 -11.03 -62.47 30.90
CA ALA A 460 -9.99 -62.92 31.86
C ALA A 460 -9.21 -64.25 31.69
N GLY A 461 -7.88 -64.15 31.81
CA GLY A 461 -6.94 -65.26 32.09
C GLY A 461 -5.49 -64.78 32.21
N GLN A 462 -4.86 -64.95 33.38
CA GLN A 462 -3.54 -64.43 33.78
C GLN A 462 -2.37 -65.42 33.56
N ARG A 463 -1.14 -64.88 33.64
CA ARG A 463 0.16 -65.43 34.18
C ARG A 463 1.25 -65.95 33.21
N PRO A 464 2.56 -65.91 33.61
CA PRO A 464 3.59 -65.15 32.89
C PRO A 464 4.84 -65.96 32.44
N GLY A 465 5.68 -65.39 31.55
CA GLY A 465 6.95 -65.99 31.17
C GLY A 465 7.91 -65.10 30.37
N ARG A 466 9.00 -64.68 31.05
CA ARG A 466 10.37 -64.32 30.60
C ARG A 466 10.65 -63.64 29.24
N VAL A 467 11.09 -62.38 29.35
CA VAL A 467 12.31 -61.72 28.81
C VAL A 467 12.92 -62.20 27.47
N ALA A 468 12.86 -61.35 26.43
CA ALA A 468 14.04 -60.67 25.83
C ALA A 468 13.67 -59.76 24.63
N GLY A 469 14.13 -58.50 24.68
CA GLY A 469 14.62 -57.73 23.53
C GLY A 469 13.63 -57.09 22.55
N CYS A 470 13.27 -55.81 22.75
CA CYS A 470 13.70 -54.70 21.86
C CYS A 470 12.88 -53.40 22.07
N ARG A 471 13.62 -52.35 22.44
CA ARG A 471 13.39 -50.89 22.28
C ARG A 471 11.98 -50.40 21.88
N SER A 472 11.31 -49.70 22.80
CA SER A 472 10.43 -48.58 22.46
C SER A 472 10.44 -47.51 23.56
N LYS A 473 10.76 -46.27 23.15
CA LYS A 473 10.74 -45.05 23.97
C LYS A 473 9.33 -44.78 24.51
N CYS A 474 9.19 -44.67 25.83
CA CYS A 474 8.14 -43.88 26.47
C CYS A 474 8.75 -42.56 26.93
N ARG A 475 8.28 -41.43 26.39
CA ARG A 475 8.28 -40.14 27.09
C ARG A 475 6.99 -39.41 26.75
N GLY A 476 6.31 -38.96 27.81
CA GLY A 476 5.04 -38.27 27.76
C GLY A 476 5.10 -37.00 26.92
N ARG A 477 4.02 -36.74 26.19
CA ARG A 477 3.79 -35.52 25.44
C ARG A 477 3.11 -34.50 26.34
N GLN A 478 3.88 -33.50 26.77
CA GLN A 478 3.36 -32.15 27.03
C GLN A 478 3.00 -31.48 25.69
N PRO A 479 1.97 -30.62 25.62
CA PRO A 479 1.62 -29.92 24.39
C PRO A 479 2.55 -28.72 24.18
N GLY A 480 3.56 -28.89 23.32
CA GLY A 480 4.41 -27.80 22.84
C GLY A 480 3.85 -27.19 21.55
N GLY A 481 3.55 -25.90 21.59
CA GLY A 481 3.23 -25.08 20.43
C GLY A 481 4.44 -24.94 19.51
N ALA A 482 4.44 -25.69 18.41
CA ALA A 482 5.35 -25.52 17.28
C ALA A 482 4.73 -26.21 16.05
N GLY A 483 3.75 -25.55 15.44
CA GLY A 483 3.04 -26.10 14.27
C GLY A 483 2.50 -25.05 13.29
N PHE A 484 2.87 -23.78 13.42
CA PHE A 484 2.22 -22.68 12.67
C PHE A 484 3.11 -21.96 11.63
N LEU A 485 4.38 -22.34 11.49
CA LEU A 485 5.34 -21.65 10.61
C LEU A 485 5.65 -22.39 9.28
N GLY A 486 5.29 -23.67 9.16
CA GLY A 486 5.64 -24.49 7.98
C GLY A 486 4.66 -24.43 6.80
N GLU A 487 3.37 -24.14 7.03
CA GLU A 487 2.33 -24.24 6.00
C GLU A 487 2.21 -23.01 5.09
N TYR A 488 2.63 -21.83 5.53
CA TYR A 488 2.35 -20.59 4.79
C TYR A 488 3.38 -20.24 3.72
N ARG A 489 4.62 -20.76 3.82
CA ARG A 489 5.60 -20.70 2.71
C ARG A 489 5.13 -21.50 1.49
N GLN A 490 4.37 -22.57 1.72
CA GLN A 490 3.72 -23.34 0.66
C GLN A 490 2.46 -22.66 0.12
N GLY A 491 1.77 -21.84 0.92
CA GLY A 491 0.61 -21.05 0.47
C GLY A 491 0.96 -20.08 -0.65
N TRP A 492 2.11 -19.41 -0.55
CA TRP A 492 2.60 -18.47 -1.56
C TRP A 492 3.00 -19.15 -2.88
N GLN A 493 3.60 -20.34 -2.83
CA GLN A 493 3.93 -21.11 -4.04
C GLN A 493 2.72 -21.80 -4.67
N ARG A 494 1.75 -22.26 -3.86
CA ARG A 494 0.46 -22.77 -4.36
C ARG A 494 -0.40 -21.65 -4.99
N TRP A 495 -0.27 -20.41 -4.53
CA TRP A 495 -0.91 -19.23 -5.12
C TRP A 495 -0.40 -18.92 -6.54
N ARG A 496 0.91 -19.01 -6.77
CA ARG A 496 1.50 -18.92 -8.13
C ARG A 496 1.00 -20.03 -9.06
N HIS A 497 0.87 -21.27 -8.58
CA HIS A 497 0.44 -22.39 -9.42
C HIS A 497 -1.07 -22.38 -9.76
N ARG A 498 -1.94 -21.94 -8.85
CA ARG A 498 -3.40 -21.96 -9.10
C ARG A 498 -3.89 -20.92 -10.12
N ILE A 499 -3.09 -19.92 -10.47
CA ILE A 499 -3.42 -18.98 -11.55
C ILE A 499 -3.21 -19.61 -12.93
N VAL A 500 -2.39 -20.68 -13.04
CA VAL A 500 -2.13 -21.37 -14.31
C VAL A 500 -3.24 -22.37 -14.69
N ASP A 501 -3.96 -22.92 -13.70
CA ASP A 501 -4.96 -23.99 -13.92
C ASP A 501 -6.41 -23.51 -14.17
N CYS A 502 -6.66 -22.20 -14.22
CA CYS A 502 -7.96 -21.65 -14.66
C CYS A 502 -7.90 -21.25 -16.14
N SER A 503 -7.61 -22.23 -17.00
CA SER A 503 -7.82 -22.15 -18.45
C SER A 503 -8.81 -23.23 -18.88
N TRP A 504 -10.10 -22.88 -18.86
CA TRP A 504 -11.20 -23.61 -19.51
C TRP A 504 -12.28 -22.65 -19.97
#